data_AF-A0A966BY61-F1
#
_entry.id   AF-A0A966BY61-F1
#
_cell.length_a   1.000
_cell.length_b   1.000
_cell.length_c   1.000
_cell.angle_alpha   90.00
_cell.angle_beta   90.00
_cell.angle_gamma   90.00
#
_symmetry.space_group_name_H-M   'P 1'
#
loop_
_entity.id
_entity.type
_entity.pdbx_description
1 polymer ?
#
loop_
_entity_poly.entity_id
_entity_poly.type
_entity_poly.pdbx_seq_one_letter_code
_entity_poly.pdbx_strand_id
1 'polypeptide(L)'
;MKSIILFLSLSLVLLAKPTDFSIIVDKPFDGALLDITQDYDREISAVGFSKDYKMKSNRKSSTYTNAFDYLKSVSNSNDSQITLVKVDSSANIIINETVSLLKCNEAVAVVKTPNNGYFIGGSTLDGSLLILKLDSNANVIFTKTFGTNNHDKMNNLILLRDGGVLAIGSSTTTRSRKDNLFETGLGLNDIYLTRFSKDGREIWSKKYGTEFDDIGIDAVEANDGSIVVISTTSNDTNRDVTFMRVGENGNKIWLKQYRTKELITPHKIIRLADNNFLVSLSQINDMNKEEIRLIKFDLQKNVLIDKNIPTTYSSVLNDIKEYSDATLIGVGYVKDASNTDGLVMLLDSDLSLQVQEHYGESNYDVFNAVAILNNSQSAVAGTHTNSNSQESNMWIVKLNRDATLAQKSLKSSDFYNKLCAIFKEEIESKLLSIKKDLSIELTSTPLNFKVSEFELTKEQKIFLTKFSKKLIPFLHANQNFIETMEINGHTSSEWGDADFSKRYLKNEKLSLERSFSVLTHIFQNQTNQTQAWLTKVLRGSGYSYSKKIVFTQTEDREKSRRVSFKIILQNKEVE
;
A
#
# COMPACT_ATOMS: atom_id res chain seq x y z
N MET A 1 4.55 -21.49 -56.75
CA MET A 1 4.55 -21.68 -55.27
C MET A 1 5.17 -20.45 -54.63
N LYS A 2 4.33 -19.55 -54.10
CA LYS A 2 4.74 -18.49 -53.19
C LYS A 2 3.80 -18.59 -51.99
N SER A 3 4.29 -19.15 -50.90
CA SER A 3 3.55 -19.25 -49.65
C SER A 3 3.56 -17.89 -48.97
N ILE A 4 2.38 -17.29 -48.83
CA ILE A 4 2.16 -16.11 -48.00
C ILE A 4 2.01 -16.63 -46.57
N ILE A 5 3.00 -16.33 -45.74
CA ILE A 5 2.95 -16.57 -44.29
C ILE A 5 2.09 -15.44 -43.71
N LEU A 6 0.85 -15.79 -43.34
CA LEU A 6 -0.05 -14.89 -42.62
C LEU A 6 0.38 -14.91 -41.14
N PHE A 7 1.02 -13.84 -40.67
CA PHE A 7 1.24 -13.62 -39.25
C PHE A 7 -0.10 -13.28 -38.60
N LEU A 8 -0.69 -14.24 -37.89
CA LEU A 8 -1.81 -14.00 -37.00
C LEU A 8 -1.24 -13.26 -35.77
N SER A 9 -1.46 -11.95 -35.69
CA SER A 9 -1.26 -11.21 -34.44
C SER A 9 -2.44 -11.54 -33.53
N LEU A 10 -2.16 -12.23 -32.44
CA LEU A 10 -3.14 -12.50 -31.40
C LEU A 10 -3.25 -11.24 -30.55
N SER A 11 -4.08 -10.27 -30.96
CA SER A 11 -4.48 -9.16 -30.09
C SER A 11 -5.42 -9.72 -29.02
N LEU A 12 -4.86 -10.14 -27.89
CA LEU A 12 -5.64 -10.32 -26.67
C LEU A 12 -6.15 -8.95 -26.25
N VAL A 13 -7.40 -8.67 -26.61
CA VAL A 13 -8.19 -7.62 -25.98
C VAL A 13 -8.38 -8.06 -24.53
N LEU A 14 -7.59 -7.50 -23.62
CA LEU A 14 -7.76 -7.62 -22.18
C LEU A 14 -9.01 -6.83 -21.80
N LEU A 15 -10.18 -7.46 -21.92
CA LEU A 15 -11.36 -7.00 -21.22
C LEU A 15 -11.02 -6.97 -19.72
N ALA A 16 -11.27 -5.85 -19.04
CA ALA A 16 -11.36 -5.83 -17.59
C ALA A 16 -12.41 -6.85 -17.17
N LYS A 17 -11.96 -8.06 -16.80
CA LYS A 17 -12.85 -9.09 -16.28
C LYS A 17 -13.41 -8.53 -14.97
N PRO A 18 -14.75 -8.44 -14.78
CA PRO A 18 -15.33 -8.19 -13.48
C PRO A 18 -15.05 -9.44 -12.63
N THR A 19 -13.85 -9.49 -12.08
CA THR A 19 -13.48 -10.44 -11.05
C THR A 19 -13.96 -9.88 -9.73
N ASP A 20 -14.36 -10.75 -8.81
CA ASP A 20 -14.96 -10.33 -7.55
C ASP A 20 -14.10 -9.33 -6.75
N PHE A 21 -12.78 -9.19 -6.99
CA PHE A 21 -11.93 -8.16 -6.36
C PHE A 21 -11.41 -7.07 -7.31
N SER A 22 -12.20 -6.65 -8.30
CA SER A 22 -12.07 -5.34 -8.92
C SER A 22 -13.30 -4.52 -8.54
N ILE A 23 -13.11 -3.51 -7.70
CA ILE A 23 -14.19 -2.67 -7.18
C ILE A 23 -14.02 -1.28 -7.77
N ILE A 24 -14.98 -0.88 -8.59
CA ILE A 24 -15.14 0.49 -9.06
C ILE A 24 -16.20 1.13 -8.16
N VAL A 25 -15.82 2.22 -7.50
CA VAL A 25 -16.73 3.02 -6.67
C VAL A 25 -17.12 4.26 -7.45
N ASP A 26 -18.28 4.20 -8.10
CA ASP A 26 -18.83 5.33 -8.84
C ASP A 26 -19.22 6.46 -7.88
N LYS A 27 -18.69 7.66 -8.13
CA LYS A 27 -19.09 8.90 -7.45
C LYS A 27 -19.58 9.90 -8.50
N PRO A 28 -20.57 10.75 -8.16
CA PRO A 28 -21.24 11.62 -9.14
C PRO A 28 -20.36 12.72 -9.74
N PHE A 29 -19.09 12.86 -9.30
CA PHE A 29 -18.09 13.75 -9.88
C PHE A 29 -16.69 13.40 -9.35
N ASP A 30 -15.67 13.47 -10.22
CA ASP A 30 -14.24 13.16 -10.03
C ASP A 30 -13.81 12.57 -8.67
N GLY A 31 -13.40 11.30 -8.68
CA GLY A 31 -12.79 10.61 -7.55
C GLY A 31 -11.57 9.79 -7.93
N ALA A 32 -10.62 9.69 -7.01
CA ALA A 32 -9.42 8.89 -7.17
C ALA A 32 -8.97 8.35 -5.81
N LEU A 33 -8.52 7.09 -5.77
CA LEU A 33 -7.83 6.55 -4.59
C LEU A 33 -6.33 6.74 -4.77
N LEU A 34 -5.69 7.28 -3.73
CA LEU A 34 -4.28 7.68 -3.76
C LEU A 34 -3.41 6.78 -2.91
N ASP A 35 -3.95 6.19 -1.85
CA ASP A 35 -3.21 5.27 -0.99
C ASP A 35 -4.09 4.08 -0.59
N ILE A 36 -3.43 2.95 -0.29
CA ILE A 36 -4.08 1.71 0.11
C ILE A 36 -3.25 1.00 1.16
N THR A 37 -3.94 0.32 2.07
CA THR A 37 -3.29 -0.41 3.16
C THR A 37 -4.18 -1.52 3.69
N GLN A 38 -3.59 -2.42 4.46
CA GLN A 38 -4.34 -3.45 5.17
C GLN A 38 -4.63 -3.02 6.61
N ASP A 39 -5.86 -3.25 7.04
CA ASP A 39 -6.29 -3.08 8.41
C ASP A 39 -5.92 -4.29 9.28
N TYR A 40 -5.94 -4.08 10.59
CA TYR A 40 -5.60 -5.13 11.56
C TYR A 40 -6.58 -6.30 11.52
N ASP A 41 -7.82 -6.10 11.10
CA ASP A 41 -8.81 -7.16 10.83
C ASP A 41 -8.60 -7.89 9.49
N ARG A 42 -7.54 -7.54 8.72
CA ARG A 42 -7.21 -8.03 7.37
C ARG A 42 -8.09 -7.45 6.26
N GLU A 43 -8.96 -6.51 6.58
CA GLU A 43 -9.72 -5.75 5.59
C GLU A 43 -8.78 -4.76 4.89
N ILE A 44 -9.19 -4.29 3.71
CA ILE A 44 -8.40 -3.37 2.89
C ILE A 44 -9.03 -2.00 3.06
N SER A 45 -8.22 -1.01 3.47
CA SER A 45 -8.63 0.38 3.50
C SER A 45 -7.90 1.11 2.38
N ALA A 46 -8.65 1.80 1.54
CA ALA A 46 -8.12 2.72 0.55
C ALA A 46 -8.64 4.12 0.85
N VAL A 47 -7.78 5.11 0.67
CA VAL A 47 -8.14 6.51 0.88
C VAL A 47 -7.85 7.32 -0.36
N GLY A 48 -8.74 8.24 -0.64
CA GLY A 48 -8.69 9.09 -1.82
C GLY A 48 -9.42 10.40 -1.60
N PHE A 49 -9.69 11.07 -2.71
CA PHE A 49 -10.55 12.25 -2.71
C PHE A 49 -11.75 12.04 -3.63
N SER A 50 -12.80 12.80 -3.36
CA SER A 50 -13.93 13.00 -4.25
C SER A 50 -14.30 14.48 -4.28
N LYS A 51 -14.82 14.94 -5.41
CA LYS A 51 -15.40 16.28 -5.54
C LYS A 51 -16.90 16.13 -5.70
N ASP A 52 -17.68 17.00 -5.06
CA ASP A 52 -19.14 16.97 -5.23
C ASP A 52 -19.59 17.85 -6.39
N TYR A 53 -20.58 17.38 -7.16
CA TYR A 53 -21.31 18.20 -8.13
C TYR A 53 -22.38 19.05 -7.45
N LYS A 54 -22.50 20.32 -7.83
CA LYS A 54 -23.60 21.18 -7.38
C LYS A 54 -24.79 21.09 -8.35
N MET A 55 -25.91 20.53 -7.91
CA MET A 55 -27.20 20.80 -8.58
C MET A 55 -27.54 22.30 -8.43
N LYS A 56 -27.76 22.96 -9.56
CA LYS A 56 -28.00 24.41 -9.76
C LYS A 56 -28.69 25.10 -8.56
N SER A 57 -27.97 26.01 -7.91
CA SER A 57 -28.61 27.16 -7.24
C SER A 57 -28.76 28.29 -8.26
N ASN A 58 -30.00 28.59 -8.66
CA ASN A 58 -30.41 29.69 -9.55
C ASN A 58 -29.46 30.91 -9.54
N ARG A 59 -28.60 31.08 -10.56
CA ARG A 59 -27.98 32.38 -10.88
C ARG A 59 -27.84 32.58 -12.40
N LYS A 60 -28.00 33.84 -12.78
CA LYS A 60 -28.22 34.41 -14.12
C LYS A 60 -27.23 33.91 -15.17
N SER A 61 -27.75 33.74 -16.39
CA SER A 61 -26.99 33.46 -17.61
C SER A 61 -25.86 34.46 -17.81
N SER A 62 -24.62 34.02 -17.60
CA SER A 62 -23.43 34.61 -18.19
C SER A 62 -22.90 33.63 -19.22
N THR A 63 -22.74 34.08 -20.47
CA THR A 63 -22.10 33.29 -21.53
C THR A 63 -20.60 33.27 -21.30
N TYR A 64 -20.03 32.09 -21.10
CA TYR A 64 -18.59 31.87 -20.99
C TYR A 64 -18.03 31.46 -22.35
N THR A 65 -16.95 32.08 -22.78
CA THR A 65 -16.29 31.83 -24.08
C THR A 65 -15.20 30.77 -24.02
N ASN A 66 -14.92 30.24 -22.82
CA ASN A 66 -13.94 29.18 -22.59
C ASN A 66 -14.46 28.20 -21.52
N ALA A 67 -14.26 26.90 -21.74
CA ALA A 67 -14.59 25.83 -20.81
C ALA A 67 -13.92 26.03 -19.43
N PHE A 68 -12.71 26.60 -19.38
CA PHE A 68 -12.02 26.91 -18.12
C PHE A 68 -12.68 28.04 -17.32
N ASP A 69 -13.23 29.07 -17.99
CA ASP A 69 -13.95 30.15 -17.31
C ASP A 69 -15.30 29.68 -16.78
N TYR A 70 -15.96 28.78 -17.53
CA TYR A 70 -17.15 28.08 -17.07
C TYR A 70 -16.81 27.20 -15.85
N LEU A 71 -15.82 26.31 -15.94
CA LEU A 71 -15.38 25.42 -14.86
C LEU A 71 -14.97 26.20 -13.59
N LYS A 72 -14.23 27.30 -13.76
CA LYS A 72 -13.87 28.22 -12.66
C LYS A 72 -15.11 28.86 -12.03
N SER A 73 -16.11 29.23 -12.83
CA SER A 73 -17.37 29.83 -12.34
C SER A 73 -18.25 28.87 -11.52
N VAL A 74 -18.13 27.55 -11.76
CA VAL A 74 -18.81 26.50 -10.97
C VAL A 74 -17.96 25.99 -9.78
N SER A 75 -16.64 26.22 -9.77
CA SER A 75 -15.72 25.69 -8.73
C SER A 75 -15.72 26.41 -7.38
N ASN A 76 -16.42 27.55 -7.24
CA ASN A 76 -16.23 28.48 -6.10
C ASN A 76 -16.85 28.04 -4.75
N SER A 77 -17.16 26.76 -4.52
CA SER A 77 -17.59 26.28 -3.18
C SER A 77 -17.33 24.80 -2.88
N ASN A 78 -16.60 24.05 -3.71
CA ASN A 78 -16.55 22.59 -3.60
C ASN A 78 -15.13 22.12 -3.29
N ASP A 79 -14.74 22.27 -2.02
CA ASP A 79 -13.47 21.78 -1.48
C ASP A 79 -13.33 20.26 -1.71
N SER A 80 -12.10 19.78 -1.90
CA SER A 80 -11.82 18.35 -2.03
C SER A 80 -12.25 17.61 -0.76
N GLN A 81 -13.04 16.55 -0.91
CA GLN A 81 -13.47 15.72 0.22
C GLN A 81 -12.60 14.49 0.29
N ILE A 82 -12.15 14.13 1.49
CA ILE A 82 -11.45 12.86 1.69
C ILE A 82 -12.48 11.76 1.75
N THR A 83 -12.31 10.70 0.97
CA THR A 83 -13.15 9.51 1.07
C THR A 83 -12.32 8.32 1.56
N LEU A 84 -12.78 7.70 2.65
CA LEU A 84 -12.27 6.43 3.16
C LEU A 84 -13.19 5.32 2.68
N VAL A 85 -12.63 4.43 1.86
CA VAL A 85 -13.29 3.21 1.43
C VAL A 85 -12.65 2.03 2.15
N LYS A 86 -13.47 1.26 2.86
CA LYS A 86 -13.03 0.01 3.48
C LYS A 86 -13.75 -1.16 2.84
N VAL A 87 -12.96 -2.18 2.50
CA VAL A 87 -13.39 -3.36 1.77
C VAL A 87 -13.04 -4.60 2.58
N ASP A 88 -14.01 -5.50 2.74
CA ASP A 88 -13.79 -6.75 3.44
C ASP A 88 -13.01 -7.78 2.62
N SER A 89 -12.70 -8.92 3.26
CA SER A 89 -12.02 -10.05 2.62
C SER A 89 -12.84 -10.77 1.54
N SER A 90 -14.06 -10.32 1.26
CA SER A 90 -14.99 -10.83 0.24
C SER A 90 -15.33 -9.78 -0.82
N ALA A 91 -14.60 -8.66 -0.85
CA ALA A 91 -14.78 -7.54 -1.76
C ALA A 91 -16.06 -6.71 -1.57
N ASN A 92 -16.68 -6.79 -0.40
CA ASN A 92 -17.80 -5.92 -0.07
C ASN A 92 -17.29 -4.60 0.51
N ILE A 93 -17.84 -3.48 0.05
CA ILE A 93 -17.63 -2.17 0.69
C ILE A 93 -18.39 -2.16 2.02
N ILE A 94 -17.65 -2.05 3.11
CA ILE A 94 -18.20 -2.03 4.48
C ILE A 94 -18.20 -0.63 5.09
N ILE A 95 -17.32 0.26 4.62
CA ILE A 95 -17.26 1.68 5.02
C ILE A 95 -17.03 2.52 3.77
N ASN A 96 -17.79 3.60 3.63
CA ASN A 96 -17.63 4.63 2.60
C ASN A 96 -17.93 5.98 3.24
N GLU A 97 -17.01 6.45 4.07
CA GLU A 97 -17.17 7.69 4.82
C GLU A 97 -16.42 8.81 4.12
N THR A 98 -17.04 9.98 4.08
CA THR A 98 -16.49 11.15 3.41
C THR A 98 -16.40 12.31 4.39
N VAL A 99 -15.23 12.95 4.41
CA VAL A 99 -14.92 14.09 5.27
C VAL A 99 -14.65 15.30 4.40
N SER A 100 -15.49 16.32 4.53
CA SER A 100 -15.28 17.60 3.85
C SER A 100 -14.20 18.42 4.56
N LEU A 101 -13.22 18.91 3.80
CA LEU A 101 -12.16 19.74 4.33
C LEU A 101 -12.39 21.22 4.03
N LEU A 102 -12.67 22.03 5.05
CA LEU A 102 -12.75 23.48 4.88
C LEU A 102 -11.40 24.04 4.36
N LYS A 103 -11.44 24.74 3.22
CA LYS A 103 -10.30 25.45 2.58
C LYS A 103 -9.25 24.58 1.89
N CYS A 104 -9.44 23.26 1.84
CA CYS A 104 -8.51 22.37 1.14
C CYS A 104 -8.74 22.46 -0.37
N ASN A 105 -7.71 22.86 -1.11
CA ASN A 105 -7.74 22.85 -2.57
C ASN A 105 -7.51 21.42 -3.08
N GLU A 106 -6.40 20.82 -2.63
CA GLU A 106 -5.92 19.54 -3.12
C GLU A 106 -5.41 18.70 -1.93
N ALA A 107 -5.97 17.51 -1.76
CA ALA A 107 -5.41 16.47 -0.89
C ALA A 107 -4.34 15.71 -1.69
N VAL A 108 -3.15 15.59 -1.12
CA VAL A 108 -1.96 15.08 -1.82
C VAL A 108 -1.60 13.69 -1.36
N ALA A 109 -1.66 13.45 -0.04
CA ALA A 109 -1.26 12.18 0.54
C ALA A 109 -2.07 11.87 1.78
N VAL A 110 -2.32 10.58 1.98
CA VAL A 110 -2.93 10.03 3.19
C VAL A 110 -1.95 9.03 3.77
N VAL A 111 -1.80 9.05 5.08
CA VAL A 111 -0.89 8.16 5.80
C VAL A 111 -1.63 7.53 6.97
N LYS A 112 -1.66 6.21 7.03
CA LYS A 112 -2.25 5.50 8.16
C LYS A 112 -1.32 5.50 9.37
N THR A 113 -1.87 5.78 10.54
CA THR A 113 -1.15 5.77 11.82
C THR A 113 -1.16 4.39 12.48
N PRO A 114 -0.21 4.09 13.39
CA PRO A 114 -0.23 2.85 14.18
C PRO A 114 -1.48 2.64 15.05
N ASN A 115 -2.24 3.71 15.32
CA ASN A 115 -3.47 3.64 16.11
C ASN A 115 -4.73 3.53 15.22
N ASN A 116 -4.59 3.10 13.96
CA ASN A 116 -5.66 3.03 12.95
C ASN A 116 -6.32 4.37 12.57
N GLY A 117 -5.88 5.51 13.09
CA GLY A 117 -6.25 6.83 12.55
C GLY A 117 -5.43 7.19 11.31
N TYR A 118 -5.66 8.38 10.76
CA TYR A 118 -5.04 8.83 9.52
C TYR A 118 -4.41 10.21 9.68
N PHE A 119 -3.28 10.47 9.02
CA PHE A 119 -2.82 11.81 8.72
C PHE A 119 -3.07 12.11 7.25
N ILE A 120 -3.48 13.34 6.96
CA ILE A 120 -3.74 13.77 5.59
C ILE A 120 -3.02 15.08 5.36
N GLY A 121 -2.28 15.11 4.26
CA GLY A 121 -1.51 16.25 3.80
C GLY A 121 -2.12 16.84 2.54
N GLY A 122 -2.12 18.16 2.44
CA GLY A 122 -2.63 18.86 1.27
C GLY A 122 -2.19 20.31 1.22
N SER A 123 -2.74 21.02 0.24
CA SER A 123 -2.50 22.46 0.05
C SER A 123 -3.83 23.22 -0.01
N THR A 124 -3.83 24.46 0.47
CA THR A 124 -4.99 25.35 0.47
C THR A 124 -4.98 26.26 -0.76
N LEU A 125 -6.13 26.87 -1.09
CA LEU A 125 -6.28 27.76 -2.24
C LEU A 125 -5.37 29.00 -2.17
N ASP A 126 -5.01 29.44 -0.98
CA ASP A 126 -4.11 30.58 -0.74
C ASP A 126 -2.62 30.22 -0.75
N GLY A 127 -2.28 28.96 -1.02
CA GLY A 127 -0.90 28.47 -1.10
C GLY A 127 -0.30 28.05 0.24
N SER A 128 -1.09 27.93 1.31
CA SER A 128 -0.63 27.34 2.57
C SER A 128 -0.66 25.81 2.52
N LEU A 129 0.12 25.15 3.39
CA LEU A 129 0.07 23.71 3.58
C LEU A 129 -0.91 23.34 4.68
N LEU A 130 -1.52 22.17 4.55
CA LEU A 130 -2.50 21.63 5.49
C LEU A 130 -2.05 20.25 5.98
N ILE A 131 -2.12 20.04 7.29
CA ILE A 131 -2.08 18.71 7.88
C ILE A 131 -3.32 18.49 8.74
N LEU A 132 -3.94 17.35 8.56
CA LEU A 132 -5.11 16.88 9.26
C LEU A 132 -4.78 15.57 9.96
N LYS A 133 -5.33 15.35 11.15
CA LYS A 133 -5.36 14.04 11.77
C LYS A 133 -6.80 13.58 11.99
N LEU A 134 -7.06 12.34 11.60
CA LEU A 134 -8.33 11.66 11.75
C LEU A 134 -8.20 10.48 12.71
N ASP A 135 -9.30 10.12 13.36
CA ASP A 135 -9.43 8.84 14.07
C ASP A 135 -9.70 7.68 13.09
N SER A 136 -9.89 6.46 13.62
CA SER A 136 -10.14 5.27 12.81
C SER A 136 -11.49 5.25 12.09
N ASN A 137 -12.39 6.17 12.43
CA ASN A 137 -13.70 6.32 11.81
C ASN A 137 -13.73 7.56 10.90
N ALA A 138 -12.57 8.07 10.50
CA ALA A 138 -12.39 9.30 9.72
C ALA A 138 -12.91 10.58 10.41
N ASN A 139 -13.16 10.60 11.73
CA ASN A 139 -13.53 11.84 12.40
C ASN A 139 -12.30 12.74 12.58
N VAL A 140 -12.47 14.03 12.39
CA VAL A 140 -11.41 15.02 12.55
C VAL A 140 -10.99 15.13 14.01
N ILE A 141 -9.75 14.75 14.31
CA ILE A 141 -9.10 14.99 15.62
C ILE A 141 -8.57 16.41 15.66
N PHE A 142 -7.82 16.83 14.63
CA PHE A 142 -7.36 18.21 14.49
C PHE A 142 -7.04 18.56 13.04
N THR A 143 -7.03 19.86 12.77
CA THR A 143 -6.58 20.47 11.52
C THR A 143 -5.55 21.54 11.83
N LYS A 144 -4.43 21.58 11.10
CA LYS A 144 -3.40 22.60 11.24
C LYS A 144 -2.95 23.09 9.86
N THR A 145 -3.02 24.40 9.63
CA THR A 145 -2.33 25.05 8.51
C THR A 145 -0.91 25.41 8.91
N PHE A 146 0.03 25.24 7.99
CA PHE A 146 1.45 25.53 8.17
C PHE A 146 2.08 25.90 6.84
N GLY A 147 3.39 26.19 6.85
CA GLY A 147 4.11 26.69 5.68
C GLY A 147 4.59 28.12 5.90
N THR A 148 4.87 28.80 4.80
CA THR A 148 5.38 30.15 4.75
C THR A 148 4.30 31.13 4.28
N ASN A 149 4.64 32.41 4.20
CA ASN A 149 3.74 33.41 3.61
C ASN A 149 3.72 33.37 2.07
N ASN A 150 4.42 32.40 1.47
CA ASN A 150 4.56 32.26 0.03
C ASN A 150 3.67 31.10 -0.47
N HIS A 151 3.67 30.85 -1.78
CA HIS A 151 2.97 29.70 -2.33
C HIS A 151 3.79 28.44 -2.07
N ASP A 152 3.34 27.64 -1.10
CA ASP A 152 3.91 26.34 -0.79
C ASP A 152 3.05 25.24 -1.41
N LYS A 153 3.70 24.14 -1.80
CA LYS A 153 3.02 22.96 -2.34
C LYS A 153 3.54 21.72 -1.66
N MET A 154 2.65 20.91 -1.10
CA MET A 154 2.99 19.56 -0.65
C MET A 154 2.95 18.60 -1.84
N ASN A 155 3.92 17.69 -1.92
CA ASN A 155 3.96 16.61 -2.92
C ASN A 155 3.81 15.23 -2.28
N ASN A 156 4.19 15.06 -1.01
CA ASN A 156 3.93 13.83 -0.29
C ASN A 156 3.90 14.00 1.24
N LEU A 157 3.36 12.99 1.92
CA LEU A 157 3.38 12.81 3.36
C LEU A 157 3.79 11.36 3.66
N ILE A 158 4.77 11.14 4.53
CA ILE A 158 5.21 9.78 4.90
C ILE A 158 5.10 9.53 6.39
N LEU A 159 4.83 8.28 6.78
CA LEU A 159 4.90 7.83 8.17
C LEU A 159 6.35 7.60 8.58
N LEU A 160 6.70 8.04 9.79
CA LEU A 160 7.97 7.73 10.43
C LEU A 160 7.79 6.63 11.49
N ARG A 161 8.87 5.94 11.84
CA ARG A 161 8.87 4.82 12.80
C ARG A 161 8.42 5.22 14.20
N ASP A 162 8.56 6.49 14.58
CA ASP A 162 8.09 7.05 15.85
C ASP A 162 6.57 7.30 15.87
N GLY A 163 5.87 7.05 14.76
CA GLY A 163 4.45 7.29 14.57
C GLY A 163 4.11 8.74 14.18
N GLY A 164 5.11 9.61 14.06
CA GLY A 164 5.00 10.93 13.46
C GLY A 164 4.97 10.85 11.93
N VAL A 165 4.92 12.02 11.30
CA VAL A 165 4.89 12.14 9.84
C VAL A 165 5.85 13.20 9.35
N LEU A 166 6.31 13.05 8.11
CA LEU A 166 7.11 14.05 7.41
C LEU A 166 6.34 14.51 6.17
N ALA A 167 6.04 15.81 6.12
CA ALA A 167 5.53 16.45 4.92
C ALA A 167 6.70 16.85 4.02
N ILE A 168 6.57 16.54 2.73
CA ILE A 168 7.57 16.79 1.69
C ILE A 168 6.91 17.64 0.59
N GLY A 169 7.62 18.65 0.12
CA GLY A 169 7.14 19.46 -0.99
C GLY A 169 8.12 20.55 -1.38
N SER A 170 7.57 21.67 -1.83
CA SER A 170 8.32 22.86 -2.20
C SER A 170 7.72 24.11 -1.56
N SER A 171 8.56 25.09 -1.25
CA SER A 171 8.14 26.41 -0.79
C SER A 171 8.73 27.46 -1.71
N THR A 172 7.90 28.34 -2.27
CA THR A 172 8.41 29.48 -3.03
C THR A 172 9.19 30.38 -2.07
N THR A 173 10.38 30.86 -2.45
CA THR A 173 11.10 31.90 -1.72
C THR A 173 10.78 33.27 -2.30
N THR A 174 10.56 34.24 -1.43
CA THR A 174 10.47 35.65 -1.85
C THR A 174 11.85 36.28 -1.72
N ARG A 175 12.27 37.04 -2.74
CA ARG A 175 13.51 37.86 -2.69
C ARG A 175 13.29 39.13 -1.87
N SER A 176 12.66 39.04 -0.71
CA SER A 176 12.41 40.18 0.18
C SER A 176 13.68 40.54 0.94
N ARG A 177 14.01 41.84 1.03
CA ARG A 177 15.18 42.34 1.79
C ARG A 177 15.10 42.06 3.31
N LYS A 178 13.98 41.54 3.80
CA LYS A 178 13.75 41.17 5.21
C LYS A 178 14.01 39.70 5.50
N ASP A 179 14.10 38.87 4.46
CA ASP A 179 14.49 37.47 4.61
C ASP A 179 16.01 37.42 4.70
N ASN A 180 16.56 36.49 5.49
CA ASN A 180 18.01 36.36 5.68
C ASN A 180 18.69 36.00 4.35
N LEU A 181 19.06 37.06 3.62
CA LEU A 181 19.56 37.10 2.25
C LEU A 181 20.92 36.39 2.05
N PHE A 182 21.46 35.70 3.06
CA PHE A 182 22.79 35.08 3.02
C PHE A 182 22.75 33.54 2.99
N GLU A 183 21.58 32.91 2.86
CA GLU A 183 21.44 31.51 2.39
C GLU A 183 21.18 31.43 0.86
N THR A 184 21.31 32.52 0.09
CA THR A 184 20.79 32.67 -1.29
C THR A 184 21.64 32.00 -2.38
N GLY A 185 21.76 30.69 -2.29
CA GLY A 185 21.94 29.80 -3.44
C GLY A 185 20.75 28.84 -3.48
N LEU A 186 19.54 29.41 -3.49
CA LEU A 186 18.23 28.78 -3.34
C LEU A 186 17.31 29.43 -4.39
N GLY A 187 16.82 28.67 -5.38
CA GLY A 187 16.05 29.16 -6.53
C GLY A 187 14.70 29.77 -6.15
N LEU A 188 13.76 29.89 -7.10
CA LEU A 188 12.42 30.42 -6.78
C LEU A 188 11.60 29.43 -5.94
N ASN A 189 11.85 28.14 -6.10
CA ASN A 189 11.24 27.08 -5.29
C ASN A 189 12.34 26.29 -4.59
N ASP A 190 12.15 25.99 -3.30
CA ASP A 190 13.06 25.13 -2.53
C ASP A 190 12.32 23.94 -1.95
N ILE A 191 13.03 22.83 -1.75
CA ILE A 191 12.51 21.66 -1.03
C ILE A 191 12.13 22.10 0.38
N TYR A 192 10.88 21.87 0.75
CA TYR A 192 10.37 22.19 2.08
C TYR A 192 9.98 20.91 2.79
N LEU A 193 10.64 20.64 3.91
CA LEU A 193 10.37 19.48 4.75
C LEU A 193 9.86 19.95 6.11
N THR A 194 8.76 19.35 6.56
CA THR A 194 8.20 19.60 7.89
C THR A 194 7.93 18.29 8.62
N ARG A 195 8.56 18.11 9.79
CA ARG A 195 8.34 16.92 10.62
C ARG A 195 7.31 17.22 11.70
N PHE A 196 6.33 16.33 11.83
CA PHE A 196 5.34 16.33 12.88
C PHE A 196 5.50 15.09 13.77
N SER A 197 5.26 15.28 15.06
CA SER A 197 5.11 14.18 16.01
C SER A 197 3.84 13.36 15.75
N LYS A 198 3.75 12.19 16.37
CA LYS A 198 2.54 11.33 16.36
C LYS A 198 1.26 12.04 16.83
N ASP A 199 1.40 13.11 17.61
CA ASP A 199 0.28 13.90 18.13
C ASP A 199 -0.06 15.09 17.22
N GLY A 200 0.66 15.27 16.11
CA GLY A 200 0.45 16.38 15.18
C GLY A 200 1.15 17.69 15.54
N ARG A 201 1.98 17.69 16.59
CA ARG A 201 2.82 18.84 16.92
C ARG A 201 4.00 18.90 15.96
N GLU A 202 4.22 20.06 15.37
CA GLU A 202 5.39 20.34 14.54
C GLU A 202 6.67 20.29 15.38
N ILE A 203 7.66 19.54 14.91
CA ILE A 203 8.95 19.36 15.56
C ILE A 203 9.97 20.32 14.92
N TRP A 204 10.02 20.35 13.59
CA TRP A 204 10.86 21.27 12.83
C TRP A 204 10.34 21.43 11.40
N SER A 205 10.67 22.58 10.80
CA SER A 205 10.40 22.93 9.41
C SER A 205 11.66 23.52 8.78
N LYS A 206 12.09 23.02 7.62
CA LYS A 206 13.35 23.42 7.00
C LYS A 206 13.27 23.45 5.47
N LYS A 207 14.01 24.40 4.89
CA LYS A 207 14.20 24.55 3.44
C LYS A 207 15.55 24.01 3.01
N TYR A 208 15.60 23.41 1.83
CA TYR A 208 16.80 22.89 1.21
C TYR A 208 16.73 23.14 -0.29
N GLY A 209 17.83 23.54 -0.89
CA GLY A 209 17.87 23.78 -2.33
C GLY A 209 19.26 24.17 -2.80
N THR A 210 19.28 24.62 -4.04
CA THR A 210 20.40 25.06 -4.87
C THR A 210 20.00 26.35 -5.57
N GLU A 211 20.88 26.98 -6.34
CA GLU A 211 20.55 28.23 -7.05
C GLU A 211 19.42 28.10 -8.09
N PHE A 212 18.93 26.87 -8.31
CA PHE A 212 17.87 26.49 -9.22
C PHE A 212 16.58 26.10 -8.48
N ASP A 213 15.50 25.82 -9.20
CA ASP A 213 14.24 25.44 -8.60
C ASP A 213 14.28 23.98 -8.11
N ASP A 214 14.12 23.79 -6.81
CA ASP A 214 14.20 22.52 -6.12
C ASP A 214 12.82 22.09 -5.58
N ILE A 215 12.39 20.89 -5.97
CA ILE A 215 11.06 20.35 -5.61
C ILE A 215 11.24 18.99 -4.93
N GLY A 216 10.84 18.88 -3.67
CA GLY A 216 10.82 17.59 -2.95
C GLY A 216 9.69 16.70 -3.46
N ILE A 217 9.98 15.43 -3.76
CA ILE A 217 9.02 14.51 -4.39
C ILE A 217 8.58 13.43 -3.40
N ASP A 218 9.51 12.64 -2.88
CA ASP A 218 9.23 11.56 -1.93
C ASP A 218 10.38 11.38 -0.95
N ALA A 219 10.15 10.65 0.14
CA ALA A 219 11.17 10.37 1.13
C ALA A 219 10.97 9.02 1.82
N VAL A 220 12.03 8.51 2.45
CA VAL A 220 11.98 7.31 3.28
C VAL A 220 12.93 7.44 4.47
N GLU A 221 12.52 6.88 5.61
CA GLU A 221 13.37 6.82 6.81
C GLU A 221 14.38 5.68 6.69
N ALA A 222 15.66 6.01 6.85
CA ALA A 222 16.76 5.07 6.92
C ALA A 222 16.84 4.39 8.30
N ASN A 223 17.58 3.28 8.39
CA ASN A 223 17.67 2.53 9.65
C ASN A 223 18.21 3.32 10.84
N ASP A 224 19.15 4.24 10.59
CA ASP A 224 19.76 5.10 11.59
C ASP A 224 18.91 6.34 11.96
N GLY A 225 17.68 6.44 11.45
CA GLY A 225 16.75 7.54 11.75
C GLY A 225 16.97 8.78 10.88
N SER A 226 18.00 8.78 10.01
CA SER A 226 18.11 9.78 8.97
C SER A 226 17.02 9.61 7.91
N ILE A 227 16.73 10.66 7.16
CA ILE A 227 15.70 10.69 6.14
C ILE A 227 16.40 10.86 4.79
N VAL A 228 16.06 9.99 3.84
CA VAL A 228 16.51 10.07 2.45
C VAL A 228 15.37 10.63 1.62
N VAL A 229 15.64 11.68 0.84
CA VAL A 229 14.67 12.44 0.05
C VAL A 229 15.09 12.39 -1.40
N ILE A 230 14.12 12.17 -2.28
CA ILE A 230 14.28 12.37 -3.71
C ILE A 230 13.60 13.68 -4.10
N SER A 231 14.26 14.47 -4.94
CA SER A 231 13.79 15.76 -5.40
C SER A 231 14.18 15.98 -6.86
N THR A 232 13.62 17.01 -7.48
CA THR A 232 14.12 17.53 -8.76
C THR A 232 14.73 18.89 -8.58
N THR A 233 15.81 19.15 -9.29
CA THR A 233 16.47 20.46 -9.39
C THR A 233 16.38 20.91 -10.84
N SER A 234 15.68 22.00 -11.12
CA SER A 234 15.43 22.47 -12.48
C SER A 234 15.89 23.91 -12.72
N ASN A 235 16.56 24.12 -13.84
CA ASN A 235 16.82 25.44 -14.41
C ASN A 235 16.02 25.64 -15.69
N ASP A 236 16.20 26.77 -16.38
CA ASP A 236 15.44 27.13 -17.58
C ASP A 236 15.50 26.09 -18.71
N THR A 237 16.51 25.22 -18.73
CA THR A 237 16.76 24.29 -19.85
C THR A 237 16.92 22.81 -19.45
N ASN A 238 16.99 22.49 -18.16
CA ASN A 238 17.29 21.15 -17.67
C ASN A 238 16.61 20.85 -16.33
N ARG A 239 16.27 19.57 -16.11
CA ARG A 239 15.71 19.06 -14.85
C ARG A 239 16.52 17.83 -14.42
N ASP A 240 17.32 18.01 -13.39
CA ASP A 240 18.11 16.96 -12.76
C ASP A 240 17.34 16.31 -11.60
N VAL A 241 17.67 15.05 -11.29
CA VAL A 241 17.20 14.40 -10.06
C VAL A 241 18.22 14.61 -8.96
N THR A 242 17.75 14.95 -7.78
CA THR A 242 18.59 15.16 -6.61
C THR A 242 18.22 14.17 -5.52
N PHE A 243 19.24 13.50 -4.99
CA PHE A 243 19.14 12.71 -3.78
C PHE A 243 19.66 13.55 -2.63
N MET A 244 18.93 13.60 -1.53
CA MET A 244 19.32 14.32 -0.33
C MET A 244 19.18 13.42 0.88
N ARG A 245 20.10 13.56 1.83
CA ARG A 245 19.99 12.93 3.13
C ARG A 245 20.05 13.98 4.22
N VAL A 246 19.08 13.92 5.12
CA VAL A 246 19.00 14.80 6.30
C VAL A 246 18.99 13.96 7.57
N GLY A 247 19.57 14.47 8.64
CA GLY A 247 19.49 13.85 9.96
C GLY A 247 18.06 13.90 10.49
N GLU A 248 17.83 13.19 11.60
CA GLU A 248 16.52 13.11 12.26
C GLU A 248 15.96 14.51 12.66
N ASN A 249 16.86 15.45 12.97
CA ASN A 249 16.58 16.85 13.30
C ASN A 249 16.54 17.79 12.06
N GLY A 250 16.58 17.23 10.84
CA GLY A 250 16.61 17.96 9.59
C GLY A 250 17.95 18.67 9.31
N ASN A 251 19.07 18.28 9.93
CA ASN A 251 20.36 18.83 9.51
C ASN A 251 20.81 18.15 8.21
N LYS A 252 21.18 18.92 7.18
CA LYS A 252 21.66 18.37 5.91
C LYS A 252 22.95 17.56 6.15
N ILE A 253 22.95 16.29 5.71
CA ILE A 253 24.13 15.41 5.76
C ILE A 253 24.83 15.44 4.41
N TRP A 254 24.09 15.14 3.34
CA TRP A 254 24.61 15.24 1.96
C TRP A 254 23.50 15.53 0.96
N LEU A 255 23.90 16.06 -0.19
CA LEU A 255 23.08 16.28 -1.37
C LEU A 255 23.89 15.81 -2.59
N LYS A 256 23.27 15.04 -3.48
CA LYS A 256 23.89 14.52 -4.69
C LYS A 256 22.94 14.72 -5.86
N GLN A 257 23.38 15.51 -6.83
CA GLN A 257 22.70 15.60 -8.13
C GLN A 257 23.07 14.39 -8.98
N TYR A 258 22.05 13.80 -9.59
CA TYR A 258 22.12 12.71 -10.53
C TYR A 258 21.73 13.27 -11.90
N ARG A 259 22.74 13.49 -12.74
CA ARG A 259 22.60 14.13 -14.05
C ARG A 259 22.63 13.10 -15.16
N THR A 260 21.64 13.16 -16.04
CA THR A 260 21.53 12.35 -17.25
C THR A 260 21.44 13.28 -18.46
N LYS A 261 21.66 12.74 -19.66
CA LYS A 261 21.43 13.51 -20.89
C LYS A 261 19.94 13.63 -21.18
N GLU A 262 19.21 12.60 -20.80
CA GLU A 262 17.79 12.46 -21.00
C GLU A 262 17.01 13.06 -19.84
N LEU A 263 15.81 13.57 -20.13
CA LEU A 263 14.91 14.10 -19.12
C LEU A 263 14.41 12.96 -18.24
N ILE A 264 14.65 13.05 -16.93
CA ILE A 264 14.22 12.08 -15.94
C ILE A 264 13.26 12.69 -14.92
N THR A 265 12.25 11.93 -14.52
CA THR A 265 11.29 12.31 -13.48
C THR A 265 11.28 11.24 -12.39
N PRO A 266 11.55 11.59 -11.12
CA PRO A 266 11.48 10.64 -10.02
C PRO A 266 10.03 10.53 -9.52
N HIS A 267 9.63 9.33 -9.09
CA HIS A 267 8.25 9.04 -8.63
C HIS A 267 8.22 8.53 -7.19
N LYS A 268 8.92 7.44 -6.88
CA LYS A 268 8.88 6.78 -5.57
C LYS A 268 10.27 6.45 -5.05
N ILE A 269 10.48 6.54 -3.74
CA ILE A 269 11.63 5.92 -3.06
C ILE A 269 11.16 4.92 -1.99
N ILE A 270 11.79 3.76 -1.95
CA ILE A 270 11.62 2.77 -0.87
C ILE A 270 12.96 2.34 -0.29
N ARG A 271 12.92 1.92 0.99
CA ARG A 271 14.02 1.21 1.64
C ARG A 271 13.79 -0.29 1.47
N LEU A 272 14.82 -0.97 0.98
CA LEU A 272 14.82 -2.41 0.77
C LEU A 272 15.24 -3.18 2.04
N ALA A 273 15.00 -4.48 2.06
CA ALA A 273 15.35 -5.40 3.15
C ALA A 273 16.87 -5.46 3.41
N ASP A 274 17.68 -5.25 2.37
CA ASP A 274 19.14 -5.16 2.47
C ASP A 274 19.64 -3.79 2.97
N ASN A 275 18.70 -2.88 3.31
CA ASN A 275 18.93 -1.52 3.80
C ASN A 275 19.47 -0.53 2.77
N ASN A 276 19.50 -0.91 1.49
CA ASN A 276 19.69 0.02 0.40
C ASN A 276 18.36 0.67 0.03
N PHE A 277 18.43 1.63 -0.90
CA PHE A 277 17.28 2.38 -1.38
C PHE A 277 17.05 2.09 -2.84
N LEU A 278 15.79 2.00 -3.24
CA LEU A 278 15.36 1.87 -4.62
C LEU A 278 14.50 3.08 -4.98
N VAL A 279 14.79 3.68 -6.13
CA VAL A 279 14.01 4.79 -6.69
C VAL A 279 13.37 4.33 -7.99
N SER A 280 12.07 4.57 -8.14
CA SER A 280 11.40 4.52 -9.44
C SER A 280 11.48 5.89 -10.12
N LEU A 281 11.94 5.88 -11.36
CA LEU A 281 12.01 7.05 -12.22
C LEU A 281 11.37 6.73 -13.57
N SER A 282 10.97 7.77 -14.28
CA SER A 282 10.71 7.71 -15.70
C SER A 282 11.74 8.52 -16.48
N GLN A 283 12.08 8.07 -17.68
CA GLN A 283 13.04 8.72 -18.57
C GLN A 283 12.42 8.87 -19.96
N ILE A 284 12.58 10.04 -20.57
CA ILE A 284 12.18 10.25 -21.96
C ILE A 284 13.32 9.81 -22.89
N ASN A 285 13.06 8.86 -23.78
CA ASN A 285 14.04 8.41 -24.78
C ASN A 285 14.04 9.31 -26.04
N ASP A 286 14.94 9.02 -26.99
CA ASP A 286 15.09 9.80 -28.23
C ASP A 286 13.83 9.85 -29.11
N MET A 287 12.90 8.91 -28.92
CA MET A 287 11.60 8.87 -29.61
C MET A 287 10.48 9.57 -28.82
N ASN A 288 10.83 10.34 -27.80
CA ASN A 288 9.89 11.01 -26.89
C ASN A 288 8.95 10.03 -26.15
N LYS A 289 9.40 8.79 -25.95
CA LYS A 289 8.68 7.75 -25.20
C LYS A 289 9.18 7.71 -23.76
N GLU A 290 8.26 7.59 -22.82
CA GLU A 290 8.56 7.53 -21.39
C GLU A 290 8.84 6.08 -20.96
N GLU A 291 10.05 5.80 -20.47
CA GLU A 291 10.49 4.46 -20.05
C GLU A 291 10.79 4.42 -18.55
N ILE A 292 10.60 3.25 -17.93
CA ILE A 292 10.85 3.06 -16.49
C ILE A 292 12.35 2.90 -16.28
N ARG A 293 12.92 3.67 -15.35
CA ARG A 293 14.29 3.52 -14.88
C ARG A 293 14.32 3.30 -13.38
N LEU A 294 15.08 2.30 -12.94
CA LEU A 294 15.22 1.95 -11.53
C LEU A 294 16.65 2.15 -11.08
N ILE A 295 16.83 2.89 -9.99
CA ILE A 295 18.14 3.16 -9.40
C ILE A 295 18.18 2.63 -7.98
N LYS A 296 19.08 1.67 -7.74
CA LYS A 296 19.42 1.17 -6.39
C LYS A 296 20.68 1.85 -5.91
N PHE A 297 20.67 2.39 -4.69
CA PHE A 297 21.82 3.07 -4.11
C PHE A 297 21.93 2.84 -2.61
N ASP A 298 23.13 2.99 -2.06
CA ASP A 298 23.40 2.83 -0.63
C ASP A 298 23.25 4.17 0.15
N LEU A 299 23.28 4.08 1.47
CA LEU A 299 23.17 5.24 2.36
C LEU A 299 24.37 6.22 2.23
N GLN A 300 25.48 5.75 1.66
CA GLN A 300 26.69 6.49 1.32
C GLN A 300 26.68 6.99 -0.12
N LYS A 301 25.49 7.13 -0.74
CA LYS A 301 25.22 7.71 -2.08
C LYS A 301 25.91 6.99 -3.25
N ASN A 302 26.39 5.76 -3.07
CA ASN A 302 26.93 4.95 -4.15
C ASN A 302 25.79 4.28 -4.91
N VAL A 303 25.79 4.42 -6.23
CA VAL A 303 24.82 3.73 -7.09
C VAL A 303 25.28 2.29 -7.25
N LEU A 304 24.42 1.35 -6.85
CA LEU A 304 24.68 -0.08 -6.91
C LEU A 304 24.14 -0.70 -8.19
N ILE A 305 22.92 -0.29 -8.58
CA ILE A 305 22.27 -0.72 -9.81
C ILE A 305 21.60 0.49 -10.43
N ASP A 306 21.71 0.62 -11.74
CA ASP A 306 21.03 1.64 -12.55
C ASP A 306 20.58 0.98 -13.84
N LYS A 307 19.26 0.76 -13.96
CA LYS A 307 18.70 -0.12 -14.98
C LYS A 307 17.48 0.52 -15.62
N ASN A 308 17.51 0.60 -16.95
CA ASN A 308 16.33 0.90 -17.74
C ASN A 308 15.51 -0.39 -17.93
N ILE A 309 14.20 -0.29 -17.79
CA ILE A 309 13.25 -1.38 -18.02
C ILE A 309 12.53 -1.07 -19.35
N PRO A 310 12.98 -1.66 -20.46
CA PRO A 310 12.43 -1.33 -21.76
C PRO A 310 11.00 -1.84 -21.89
N THR A 311 10.08 -0.94 -22.20
CA THR A 311 8.67 -1.24 -22.44
C THR A 311 8.29 -0.91 -23.89
N THR A 312 7.30 -1.63 -24.43
CA THR A 312 6.79 -1.34 -25.79
C THR A 312 6.16 0.06 -25.86
N TYR A 313 5.37 0.41 -24.85
CA TYR A 313 4.63 1.67 -24.74
C TYR A 313 5.20 2.54 -23.60
N SER A 314 4.81 3.81 -23.58
CA SER A 314 5.21 4.71 -22.50
C SER A 314 4.71 4.16 -21.17
N SER A 315 5.59 3.95 -20.20
CA SER A 315 5.26 3.28 -18.94
C SER A 315 5.91 3.96 -17.75
N VAL A 316 5.21 4.00 -16.63
CA VAL A 316 5.67 4.61 -15.37
C VAL A 316 5.25 3.76 -14.19
N LEU A 317 6.09 3.72 -13.15
CA LEU A 317 5.77 3.14 -11.85
C LEU A 317 5.57 4.25 -10.81
N ASN A 318 4.31 4.50 -10.45
CA ASN A 318 3.89 5.48 -9.46
C ASN A 318 4.23 5.03 -8.02
N ASP A 319 4.12 3.73 -7.74
CA ASP A 319 4.50 3.14 -6.45
C ASP A 319 5.20 1.79 -6.66
N ILE A 320 6.02 1.40 -5.69
CA ILE A 320 6.77 0.15 -5.70
C ILE A 320 6.95 -0.36 -4.28
N LYS A 321 6.84 -1.67 -4.06
CA LYS A 321 7.05 -2.33 -2.75
C LYS A 321 7.85 -3.62 -2.91
N GLU A 322 8.47 -4.03 -1.81
CA GLU A 322 9.26 -5.26 -1.74
C GLU A 322 8.54 -6.32 -0.88
N TYR A 323 8.37 -7.51 -1.43
CA TYR A 323 7.94 -8.69 -0.71
C TYR A 323 9.04 -9.22 0.22
N SER A 324 8.66 -10.05 1.18
CA SER A 324 9.60 -10.64 2.14
C SER A 324 10.70 -11.52 1.51
N ASP A 325 10.54 -11.94 0.26
CA ASP A 325 11.53 -12.72 -0.50
C ASP A 325 12.36 -11.88 -1.48
N ALA A 326 12.36 -10.55 -1.31
CA ALA A 326 13.05 -9.58 -2.16
C ALA A 326 12.50 -9.44 -3.59
N THR A 327 11.38 -10.09 -3.91
CA THR A 327 10.62 -9.77 -5.13
C THR A 327 9.99 -8.38 -4.99
N LEU A 328 10.02 -7.59 -6.05
CA LEU A 328 9.40 -6.27 -6.09
C LEU A 328 8.09 -6.29 -6.87
N ILE A 329 7.10 -5.55 -6.39
CA ILE A 329 5.88 -5.23 -7.14
C ILE A 329 5.83 -3.72 -7.38
N GLY A 330 5.82 -3.33 -8.64
CA GLY A 330 5.60 -1.95 -9.08
C GLY A 330 4.19 -1.79 -9.66
N VAL A 331 3.55 -0.65 -9.39
CA VAL A 331 2.28 -0.27 -10.00
C VAL A 331 2.34 1.13 -10.59
N GLY A 332 1.57 1.38 -11.64
CA GLY A 332 1.52 2.68 -12.30
C GLY A 332 0.60 2.68 -13.50
N TYR A 333 1.11 3.18 -14.63
CA TYR A 333 0.37 3.20 -15.88
C TYR A 333 1.22 2.83 -17.10
N VAL A 334 0.55 2.38 -18.13
CA VAL A 334 1.06 2.23 -19.49
C VAL A 334 0.17 3.05 -20.42
N LYS A 335 0.77 3.82 -21.32
CA LYS A 335 0.08 4.76 -22.19
C LYS A 335 0.44 4.54 -23.65
N ASP A 336 -0.59 4.38 -24.47
CA ASP A 336 -0.50 4.42 -25.93
C ASP A 336 -1.08 5.75 -26.49
N ALA A 337 -1.28 5.82 -27.80
CA ALA A 337 -1.75 7.04 -28.47
C ALA A 337 -3.19 7.45 -28.09
N SER A 338 -4.00 6.52 -27.58
CA SER A 338 -5.43 6.68 -27.35
C SER A 338 -5.92 6.21 -25.98
N ASN A 339 -5.13 5.39 -25.28
CA ASN A 339 -5.52 4.75 -24.03
C ASN A 339 -4.41 4.84 -22.97
N THR A 340 -4.82 4.86 -21.70
CA THR A 340 -3.94 4.67 -20.55
C THR A 340 -4.52 3.56 -19.71
N ASP A 341 -3.74 2.49 -19.50
CA ASP A 341 -4.11 1.35 -18.67
C ASP A 341 -3.27 1.31 -17.39
N GLY A 342 -3.84 0.81 -16.31
CA GLY A 342 -3.14 0.51 -15.06
C GLY A 342 -2.09 -0.57 -15.28
N LEU A 343 -0.87 -0.33 -14.80
CA LEU A 343 0.27 -1.21 -14.99
C LEU A 343 0.64 -1.91 -13.68
N VAL A 344 0.89 -3.21 -13.74
CA VAL A 344 1.53 -3.98 -12.66
C VAL A 344 2.77 -4.67 -13.22
N MET A 345 3.88 -4.58 -12.49
CA MET A 345 5.13 -5.25 -12.82
C MET A 345 5.69 -6.00 -11.62
N LEU A 346 6.16 -7.24 -11.85
CA LEU A 346 6.99 -7.96 -10.89
C LEU A 346 8.43 -7.95 -11.35
N LEU A 347 9.34 -7.59 -10.44
CA LEU A 347 10.78 -7.58 -10.68
C LEU A 347 11.48 -8.44 -9.64
N ASP A 348 12.57 -9.10 -10.01
CA ASP A 348 13.44 -9.77 -9.05
C ASP A 348 14.36 -8.78 -8.32
N SER A 349 15.18 -9.28 -7.39
CA SER A 349 16.13 -8.49 -6.61
C SER A 349 17.23 -7.81 -7.45
N ASP A 350 17.45 -8.29 -8.68
CA ASP A 350 18.39 -7.74 -9.67
C ASP A 350 17.68 -6.78 -10.65
N LEU A 351 16.44 -6.39 -10.32
CA LEU A 351 15.57 -5.49 -11.06
C LEU A 351 15.24 -6.02 -12.46
N SER A 352 15.22 -7.35 -12.67
CA SER A 352 14.82 -7.94 -13.95
C SER A 352 13.33 -8.19 -13.97
N LEU A 353 12.69 -7.82 -15.08
CA LEU A 353 11.26 -7.98 -15.28
C LEU A 353 10.89 -9.47 -15.34
N GLN A 354 9.99 -9.88 -14.46
CA GLN A 354 9.47 -11.25 -14.38
C GLN A 354 8.06 -11.32 -14.96
N VAL A 355 7.20 -10.38 -14.60
CA VAL A 355 5.80 -10.32 -15.03
C VAL A 355 5.42 -8.87 -15.33
N GLN A 356 4.59 -8.68 -16.34
CA GLN A 356 3.97 -7.41 -16.67
C GLN A 356 2.51 -7.65 -17.04
N GLU A 357 1.60 -7.00 -16.33
CA GLU A 357 0.15 -7.11 -16.54
C GLU A 357 -0.47 -5.72 -16.64
N HIS A 358 -1.47 -5.58 -17.51
CA HIS A 358 -2.17 -4.31 -17.77
C HIS A 358 -3.65 -4.47 -17.41
N TYR A 359 -4.24 -3.43 -16.83
CA TYR A 359 -5.61 -3.42 -16.34
C TYR A 359 -6.29 -2.10 -16.71
N GLY A 360 -7.44 -2.16 -17.35
CA GLY A 360 -8.17 -0.97 -17.74
C GLY A 360 -9.22 -1.28 -18.79
N GLU A 361 -10.00 -0.27 -19.14
CA GLU A 361 -10.88 -0.24 -20.29
C GLU A 361 -10.42 0.85 -21.27
N SER A 362 -11.32 1.33 -22.13
CA SER A 362 -11.04 2.47 -22.98
C SER A 362 -11.12 3.76 -22.17
N ASN A 363 -9.97 4.41 -21.92
CA ASN A 363 -9.74 5.85 -21.80
C ASN A 363 -8.52 6.10 -20.90
N TYR A 364 -8.73 6.03 -19.58
CA TYR A 364 -7.76 6.45 -18.58
C TYR A 364 -7.92 5.68 -17.27
N ASP A 365 -7.02 4.73 -17.08
CA ASP A 365 -6.91 3.86 -15.93
C ASP A 365 -5.47 3.90 -15.42
N VAL A 366 -5.30 4.15 -14.12
CA VAL A 366 -3.99 4.32 -13.51
C VAL A 366 -4.00 3.73 -12.12
N PHE A 367 -2.94 3.00 -11.76
CA PHE A 367 -2.68 2.63 -10.39
C PHE A 367 -1.77 3.65 -9.70
N ASN A 368 -2.17 4.09 -8.51
CA ASN A 368 -1.48 5.12 -7.75
C ASN A 368 -0.65 4.53 -6.60
N ALA A 369 -1.15 3.48 -5.93
CA ALA A 369 -0.49 2.89 -4.77
C ALA A 369 -0.72 1.39 -4.66
N VAL A 370 0.25 0.69 -4.05
CA VAL A 370 0.18 -0.75 -3.78
C VAL A 370 0.55 -1.08 -2.34
N ALA A 371 -0.22 -1.99 -1.74
CA ALA A 371 0.04 -2.56 -0.43
C ALA A 371 0.20 -4.08 -0.52
N ILE A 372 1.31 -4.56 0.04
CA ILE A 372 1.51 -6.01 0.25
C ILE A 372 0.72 -6.42 1.48
N LEU A 373 -0.19 -7.37 1.29
CA LEU A 373 -1.05 -7.91 2.32
C LEU A 373 -0.33 -9.01 3.11
N ASN A 374 -0.80 -9.27 4.33
CA ASN A 374 -0.20 -10.27 5.22
C ASN A 374 -0.15 -11.70 4.65
N ASN A 375 -0.98 -12.01 3.66
CA ASN A 375 -1.00 -13.31 2.97
C ASN A 375 -0.20 -13.32 1.65
N SER A 376 0.73 -12.37 1.49
CA SER A 376 1.57 -12.20 0.28
C SER A 376 0.81 -11.92 -1.02
N GLN A 377 -0.48 -11.62 -0.95
CA GLN A 377 -1.24 -10.97 -2.03
C GLN A 377 -0.98 -9.46 -2.00
N SER A 378 -1.40 -8.76 -3.04
CA SER A 378 -1.30 -7.30 -3.11
C SER A 378 -2.67 -6.65 -3.27
N ALA A 379 -2.85 -5.47 -2.71
CA ALA A 379 -3.99 -4.61 -2.97
C ALA A 379 -3.49 -3.34 -3.64
N VAL A 380 -4.21 -2.87 -4.65
CA VAL A 380 -3.85 -1.73 -5.48
C VAL A 380 -4.99 -0.73 -5.47
N ALA A 381 -4.67 0.54 -5.31
CA ALA A 381 -5.60 1.66 -5.43
C ALA A 381 -5.27 2.49 -6.67
N GLY A 382 -6.29 3.02 -7.31
CA GLY A 382 -6.14 3.81 -8.52
C GLY A 382 -7.37 4.61 -8.91
N THR A 383 -7.33 5.02 -10.17
CA THR A 383 -8.39 5.74 -10.88
C THR A 383 -8.82 4.91 -12.07
N HIS A 384 -10.14 4.82 -12.27
CA HIS A 384 -10.76 4.17 -13.42
C HIS A 384 -11.67 5.14 -14.17
N THR A 385 -11.69 5.10 -15.50
CA THR A 385 -12.59 5.93 -16.31
C THR A 385 -13.45 5.08 -17.24
N ASN A 386 -14.76 5.17 -17.09
CA ASN A 386 -15.70 4.44 -17.95
C ASN A 386 -15.69 5.02 -19.38
N SER A 387 -15.87 4.17 -20.39
CA SER A 387 -15.92 4.54 -21.82
C SER A 387 -16.86 5.70 -22.18
N ASN A 388 -17.92 5.92 -21.38
CA ASN A 388 -18.93 6.96 -21.61
C ASN A 388 -18.88 8.13 -20.62
N SER A 389 -17.85 8.20 -19.76
CA SER A 389 -17.74 9.21 -18.72
C SER A 389 -16.52 10.11 -18.93
N GLN A 390 -16.68 11.42 -18.75
CA GLN A 390 -15.54 12.33 -18.54
C GLN A 390 -15.12 12.36 -17.07
N GLU A 391 -15.72 11.51 -16.22
CA GLU A 391 -15.53 11.51 -14.78
C GLU A 391 -14.63 10.35 -14.38
N SER A 392 -13.74 10.64 -13.43
CA SER A 392 -12.84 9.67 -12.81
C SER A 392 -13.54 8.94 -11.65
N ASN A 393 -13.37 7.62 -11.59
CA ASN A 393 -13.89 6.77 -10.52
C ASN A 393 -12.76 6.22 -9.64
N MET A 394 -13.10 5.94 -8.38
CA MET A 394 -12.20 5.28 -7.44
C MET A 394 -12.11 3.79 -7.76
N TRP A 395 -10.89 3.25 -7.82
CA TRP A 395 -10.65 1.87 -8.20
C TRP A 395 -9.79 1.11 -7.19
N ILE A 396 -10.29 -0.05 -6.74
CA ILE A 396 -9.56 -0.98 -5.85
C ILE A 396 -9.45 -2.32 -6.55
N VAL A 397 -8.22 -2.83 -6.60
CA VAL A 397 -7.91 -4.14 -7.17
C VAL A 397 -7.17 -4.99 -6.16
N LYS A 398 -7.53 -6.27 -6.04
CA LYS A 398 -6.72 -7.24 -5.30
C LYS A 398 -6.05 -8.21 -6.26
N LEU A 399 -4.76 -8.40 -6.08
CA LEU A 399 -3.89 -9.20 -6.93
C LEU A 399 -3.31 -10.38 -6.15
N ASN A 400 -3.19 -11.51 -6.83
CA ASN A 400 -2.38 -12.63 -6.39
C ASN A 400 -0.90 -12.30 -6.51
N ARG A 401 -0.06 -13.20 -5.99
CA ARG A 401 1.40 -13.02 -6.01
C ARG A 401 1.98 -12.99 -7.43
N ASP A 402 1.34 -13.66 -8.37
CA ASP A 402 1.69 -13.69 -9.80
C ASP A 402 1.12 -12.50 -10.58
N ALA A 403 0.73 -11.44 -9.88
CA ALA A 403 0.04 -10.25 -10.39
C ALA A 403 -1.37 -10.51 -10.93
N THR A 404 -1.86 -11.75 -11.07
CA THR A 404 -3.23 -11.99 -11.60
C THR A 404 -4.31 -11.49 -10.64
N LEU A 405 -5.49 -11.13 -11.17
CA LEU A 405 -6.63 -10.72 -10.34
C LEU A 405 -7.01 -11.81 -9.32
N ALA A 406 -7.16 -11.42 -8.06
CA ALA A 406 -7.67 -12.31 -7.04
C ALA A 406 -9.15 -12.61 -7.32
N GLN A 407 -9.46 -13.88 -7.55
CA GLN A 407 -10.83 -14.32 -7.75
C GLN A 407 -11.35 -15.01 -6.50
N LYS A 408 -12.66 -14.91 -6.28
CA LYS A 408 -13.32 -15.79 -5.31
C LYS A 408 -13.28 -17.20 -5.87
N SER A 409 -12.51 -18.07 -5.21
CA SER A 409 -12.44 -19.47 -5.63
C SER A 409 -13.83 -20.10 -5.58
N LEU A 410 -14.40 -20.45 -6.75
CA LEU A 410 -15.66 -21.19 -6.87
C LEU A 410 -15.60 -22.55 -6.15
N LYS A 411 -14.38 -23.10 -5.98
CA LYS A 411 -14.10 -24.35 -5.25
C LYS A 411 -14.01 -24.16 -3.74
N SER A 412 -13.95 -22.93 -3.23
CA SER A 412 -13.89 -22.62 -1.79
C SER A 412 -15.11 -23.16 -1.06
N SER A 413 -16.30 -23.09 -1.68
CA SER A 413 -17.54 -23.60 -1.10
C SER A 413 -17.53 -25.12 -0.97
N ASP A 414 -17.04 -25.84 -2.00
CA ASP A 414 -16.90 -27.30 -1.98
C ASP A 414 -15.85 -27.75 -0.95
N PHE A 415 -14.68 -27.10 -0.90
CA PHE A 415 -13.67 -27.36 0.12
C PHE A 415 -14.16 -27.08 1.53
N TYR A 416 -14.86 -25.97 1.73
CA TYR A 416 -15.47 -25.61 3.00
C TYR A 416 -16.45 -26.70 3.46
N ASN A 417 -17.36 -27.13 2.58
CA ASN A 417 -18.33 -28.18 2.90
C ASN A 417 -17.64 -29.51 3.25
N LYS A 418 -16.61 -29.90 2.50
CA LYS A 418 -15.81 -31.12 2.77
C LYS A 418 -15.06 -31.03 4.11
N LEU A 419 -14.45 -29.88 4.42
CA LEU A 419 -13.79 -29.66 5.70
C LEU A 419 -14.78 -29.70 6.87
N CYS A 420 -15.95 -29.06 6.72
CA CYS A 420 -17.01 -29.13 7.72
C CYS A 420 -17.49 -30.57 7.95
N ALA A 421 -17.53 -31.41 6.91
CA ALA A 421 -17.88 -32.82 7.04
C ALA A 421 -16.81 -33.61 7.82
N ILE A 422 -15.52 -33.38 7.55
CA ILE A 422 -14.40 -34.05 8.23
C ILE A 422 -14.35 -33.71 9.74
N PHE A 423 -14.66 -32.46 10.07
CA PHE A 423 -14.60 -31.93 11.44
C PHE A 423 -15.98 -31.75 12.09
N LYS A 424 -16.99 -32.48 11.61
CA LYS A 424 -18.38 -32.33 12.08
C LYS A 424 -18.50 -32.44 13.60
N GLU A 425 -17.89 -33.47 14.19
CA GLU A 425 -17.91 -33.72 15.64
C GLU A 425 -17.24 -32.59 16.43
N GLU A 426 -16.09 -32.10 15.95
CA GLU A 426 -15.36 -31.01 16.59
C GLU A 426 -16.09 -29.67 16.49
N ILE A 427 -16.80 -29.42 15.39
CA ILE A 427 -17.63 -28.22 15.21
C ILE A 427 -18.84 -28.27 16.14
N GLU A 428 -19.56 -29.40 16.18
CA GLU A 428 -20.72 -29.59 17.07
C GLU A 428 -20.32 -29.47 18.55
N SER A 429 -19.13 -29.97 18.90
CA SER A 429 -18.56 -29.87 20.25
C SER A 429 -17.90 -28.52 20.56
N LYS A 430 -17.97 -27.54 19.64
CA LYS A 430 -17.36 -26.20 19.76
C LYS A 430 -15.85 -26.23 20.04
N LEU A 431 -15.16 -27.26 19.58
CA LEU A 431 -13.69 -27.37 19.66
C LEU A 431 -13.00 -26.48 18.63
N LEU A 432 -13.59 -26.38 17.44
CA LEU A 432 -13.14 -25.51 16.38
C LEU A 432 -14.31 -24.91 15.59
N SER A 433 -14.05 -23.84 14.87
CA SER A 433 -14.93 -23.29 13.83
C SER A 433 -14.19 -23.24 12.50
N ILE A 434 -14.93 -23.44 11.41
CA ILE A 434 -14.41 -23.30 10.04
C ILE A 434 -15.20 -22.18 9.38
N LYS A 435 -14.51 -21.26 8.72
CA LYS A 435 -15.10 -20.15 7.97
C LYS A 435 -15.08 -20.46 6.48
N LYS A 436 -15.98 -19.82 5.72
CA LYS A 436 -16.10 -20.02 4.26
C LYS A 436 -14.84 -19.67 3.48
N ASP A 437 -13.98 -18.84 4.06
CA ASP A 437 -12.67 -18.49 3.51
C ASP A 437 -11.59 -19.56 3.81
N LEU A 438 -11.97 -20.73 4.36
CA LEU A 438 -11.05 -21.81 4.77
C LEU A 438 -10.13 -21.47 5.94
N SER A 439 -10.50 -20.47 6.76
CA SER A 439 -9.91 -20.28 8.07
C SER A 439 -10.48 -21.28 9.08
N ILE A 440 -9.61 -21.94 9.85
CA ILE A 440 -9.99 -22.84 10.94
C ILE A 440 -9.53 -22.21 12.25
N GLU A 441 -10.47 -21.93 13.15
CA GLU A 441 -10.18 -21.32 14.45
C GLU A 441 -10.43 -22.33 15.57
N LEU A 442 -9.44 -22.54 16.43
CA LEU A 442 -9.64 -23.32 17.65
C LEU A 442 -10.41 -22.46 18.66
N THR A 443 -11.59 -22.93 19.08
CA THR A 443 -12.54 -22.13 19.87
C THR A 443 -12.64 -22.56 21.33
N SER A 444 -12.12 -23.74 21.69
CA SER A 444 -12.23 -24.27 23.05
C SER A 444 -11.14 -23.74 23.98
N THR A 445 -11.52 -23.30 25.18
CA THR A 445 -10.61 -22.73 26.19
C THR A 445 -9.40 -23.61 26.54
N PRO A 446 -9.52 -24.95 26.69
CA PRO A 446 -8.37 -25.83 26.95
C PRO A 446 -7.35 -25.91 25.79
N LEU A 447 -7.74 -25.47 24.58
CA LEU A 447 -6.85 -25.41 23.42
C LEU A 447 -6.10 -24.08 23.31
N ASN A 448 -6.44 -23.08 24.14
CA ASN A 448 -5.72 -21.81 24.19
C ASN A 448 -4.37 -21.96 24.91
N PHE A 449 -3.37 -21.21 24.46
CA PHE A 449 -2.12 -21.11 25.21
C PHE A 449 -2.34 -20.41 26.54
N LYS A 450 -1.54 -20.77 27.53
CA LYS A 450 -1.44 -19.99 28.76
C LYS A 450 -0.79 -18.63 28.48
N VAL A 451 -1.01 -17.69 29.40
CA VAL A 451 -0.50 -16.32 29.30
C VAL A 451 1.02 -16.34 29.15
N SER A 452 1.54 -15.66 28.13
CA SER A 452 2.98 -15.57 27.84
C SER A 452 3.71 -16.91 27.62
N GLU A 453 2.98 -18.01 27.44
CA GLU A 453 3.54 -19.33 27.14
C GLU A 453 3.34 -19.68 25.66
N PHE A 454 4.31 -20.42 25.11
CA PHE A 454 4.27 -20.99 23.75
C PHE A 454 4.41 -22.51 23.73
N GLU A 455 4.67 -23.15 24.87
CA GLU A 455 4.77 -24.59 24.95
C GLU A 455 3.39 -25.26 24.92
N LEU A 456 3.28 -26.34 24.14
CA LEU A 456 2.02 -27.08 24.03
C LEU A 456 1.75 -27.92 25.28
N THR A 457 0.56 -27.77 25.84
CA THR A 457 0.05 -28.62 26.92
C THR A 457 -0.21 -30.05 26.43
N LYS A 458 -0.38 -31.00 27.36
CA LYS A 458 -0.73 -32.39 27.03
C LYS A 458 -2.03 -32.47 26.22
N GLU A 459 -3.04 -31.69 26.61
CA GLU A 459 -4.35 -31.65 25.94
C GLU A 459 -4.23 -31.08 24.52
N GLN A 460 -3.49 -29.98 24.35
CA GLN A 460 -3.21 -29.41 23.03
C GLN A 460 -2.47 -30.41 22.13
N LYS A 461 -1.46 -31.11 22.65
CA LYS A 461 -0.74 -32.14 21.88
C LYS A 461 -1.67 -33.27 21.42
N ILE A 462 -2.51 -33.78 22.31
CA ILE A 462 -3.49 -34.84 21.99
C ILE A 462 -4.46 -34.38 20.91
N PHE A 463 -5.01 -33.17 21.07
CA PHE A 463 -5.92 -32.59 20.09
C PHE A 463 -5.23 -32.39 18.74
N LEU A 464 -4.06 -31.73 18.70
CA LEU A 464 -3.34 -31.45 17.46
C LEU A 464 -2.94 -32.72 16.72
N THR A 465 -2.58 -33.80 17.42
CA THR A 465 -2.29 -35.09 16.79
C THR A 465 -3.54 -35.70 16.15
N LYS A 466 -4.71 -35.62 16.80
CA LYS A 466 -5.99 -36.08 16.21
C LYS A 466 -6.40 -35.19 15.03
N PHE A 467 -6.29 -33.88 15.20
CA PHE A 467 -6.59 -32.88 14.18
C PHE A 467 -5.73 -33.07 12.93
N SER A 468 -4.40 -33.22 13.08
CA SER A 468 -3.49 -33.42 11.95
C SER A 468 -3.76 -34.73 11.21
N LYS A 469 -4.16 -35.80 11.92
CA LYS A 469 -4.52 -37.08 11.30
C LYS A 469 -5.76 -36.98 10.39
N LYS A 470 -6.64 -36.01 10.63
CA LYS A 470 -7.78 -35.71 9.75
C LYS A 470 -7.39 -34.73 8.64
N LEU A 471 -6.72 -33.63 9.00
CA LEU A 471 -6.44 -32.53 8.08
C LEU A 471 -5.39 -32.87 7.02
N ILE A 472 -4.26 -33.45 7.43
CA ILE A 472 -3.12 -33.65 6.52
C ILE A 472 -3.45 -34.61 5.37
N PRO A 473 -4.13 -35.76 5.60
CA PRO A 473 -4.57 -36.61 4.49
C PRO A 473 -5.53 -35.90 3.53
N PHE A 474 -6.45 -35.08 4.05
CA PHE A 474 -7.36 -34.29 3.21
C PHE A 474 -6.59 -33.30 2.33
N LEU A 475 -5.63 -32.56 2.90
CA LEU A 475 -4.83 -31.61 2.12
C LEU A 475 -3.95 -32.32 1.08
N HIS A 476 -3.34 -33.45 1.44
CA HIS A 476 -2.51 -34.24 0.53
C HIS A 476 -3.33 -34.84 -0.62
N ALA A 477 -4.54 -35.35 -0.33
CA ALA A 477 -5.45 -35.86 -1.37
C ALA A 477 -5.87 -34.76 -2.37
N ASN A 478 -5.84 -33.50 -1.94
CA ASN A 478 -6.18 -32.35 -2.75
C ASN A 478 -4.97 -31.47 -3.10
N GLN A 479 -3.75 -32.01 -3.03
CA GLN A 479 -2.49 -31.24 -3.13
C GLN A 479 -2.36 -30.37 -4.38
N ASN A 480 -2.99 -30.76 -5.49
CA ASN A 480 -2.99 -30.00 -6.75
C ASN A 480 -3.72 -28.65 -6.63
N PHE A 481 -4.58 -28.51 -5.62
CA PHE A 481 -5.32 -27.28 -5.35
C PHE A 481 -4.79 -26.52 -4.14
N ILE A 482 -3.84 -27.05 -3.38
CA ILE A 482 -3.32 -26.39 -2.18
C ILE A 482 -2.06 -25.61 -2.55
N GLU A 483 -2.08 -24.30 -2.32
CA GLU A 483 -0.89 -23.47 -2.43
C GLU A 483 -0.11 -23.51 -1.11
N THR A 484 -0.78 -23.20 0.00
CA THR A 484 -0.16 -23.10 1.32
C THR A 484 -1.14 -23.41 2.45
N MET A 485 -0.65 -23.95 3.55
CA MET A 485 -1.33 -24.04 4.84
C MET A 485 -0.56 -23.23 5.88
N GLU A 486 -1.15 -22.13 6.35
CA GLU A 486 -0.56 -21.26 7.36
C GLU A 486 -1.05 -21.60 8.77
N ILE A 487 -0.12 -21.60 9.72
CA ILE A 487 -0.39 -21.69 11.15
C ILE A 487 -0.15 -20.31 11.76
N ASN A 488 -1.22 -19.67 12.23
CA ASN A 488 -1.18 -18.32 12.78
C ASN A 488 -1.23 -18.38 14.31
N GLY A 489 -0.15 -17.98 14.99
CA GLY A 489 -0.09 -17.90 16.45
C GLY A 489 -0.61 -16.57 16.98
N HIS A 490 -1.57 -16.53 17.90
CA HIS A 490 -2.08 -15.25 18.45
C HIS A 490 -1.29 -14.80 19.69
N THR A 491 -1.47 -13.55 20.12
CA THR A 491 -0.63 -12.86 21.12
C THR A 491 -1.12 -13.02 22.57
N SER A 492 -0.50 -12.35 23.54
CA SER A 492 -1.03 -12.25 24.92
C SER A 492 -1.16 -10.79 25.30
N SER A 493 -2.24 -10.43 25.98
CA SER A 493 -2.47 -9.04 26.38
C SER A 493 -1.86 -8.65 27.72
N GLU A 494 -1.36 -9.62 28.48
CA GLU A 494 -0.84 -9.45 29.83
C GLU A 494 0.69 -9.50 29.84
N TRP A 495 1.34 -8.36 30.10
CA TRP A 495 2.81 -8.23 30.10
C TRP A 495 3.36 -7.36 31.26
N GLY A 496 2.57 -7.14 32.32
CA GLY A 496 2.94 -6.26 33.44
C GLY A 496 3.16 -4.80 33.02
N ASP A 497 3.96 -4.05 33.79
CA ASP A 497 4.26 -2.60 33.62
C ASP A 497 5.22 -2.28 32.45
N ALA A 498 5.36 -3.16 31.46
CA ALA A 498 6.20 -2.89 30.30
C ALA A 498 5.65 -1.70 29.48
N ASP A 499 6.51 -0.87 28.89
CA ASP A 499 6.08 0.14 27.91
C ASP A 499 5.48 -0.52 26.64
N PHE A 500 4.76 0.25 25.82
CA PHE A 500 4.09 -0.25 24.62
C PHE A 500 5.04 -0.96 23.65
N SER A 501 6.23 -0.39 23.41
CA SER A 501 7.21 -0.93 22.46
C SER A 501 7.74 -2.28 22.91
N LYS A 502 8.04 -2.44 24.21
CA LYS A 502 8.45 -3.72 24.79
C LYS A 502 7.32 -4.75 24.74
N ARG A 503 6.06 -4.35 24.98
CA ARG A 503 4.90 -5.24 24.86
C ARG A 503 4.69 -5.71 23.42
N TYR A 504 4.83 -4.82 22.44
CA TYR A 504 4.74 -5.14 21.02
C TYR A 504 5.78 -6.20 20.62
N LEU A 505 7.07 -5.93 20.89
CA LEU A 505 8.15 -6.85 20.52
C LEU A 505 8.03 -8.23 21.20
N LYS A 506 7.63 -8.26 22.47
CA LYS A 506 7.40 -9.51 23.20
C LYS A 506 6.26 -10.34 22.59
N ASN A 507 5.22 -9.68 22.10
CA ASN A 507 4.09 -10.36 21.47
C ASN A 507 4.37 -10.86 20.05
N GLU A 508 5.09 -10.09 19.25
CA GLU A 508 5.55 -10.56 17.93
C GLU A 508 6.41 -11.82 18.08
N LYS A 509 7.36 -11.81 19.03
CA LYS A 509 8.16 -12.99 19.36
C LYS A 509 7.30 -14.16 19.83
N LEU A 510 6.40 -13.93 20.80
CA LEU A 510 5.53 -14.98 21.35
C LEU A 510 4.63 -15.61 20.29
N SER A 511 4.11 -14.78 19.39
CA SER A 511 3.25 -15.20 18.30
C SER A 511 3.97 -16.15 17.32
N LEU A 512 5.20 -15.80 16.93
CA LEU A 512 6.06 -16.66 16.11
C LEU A 512 6.41 -17.96 16.85
N GLU A 513 6.74 -17.89 18.14
CA GLU A 513 7.07 -19.09 18.95
C GLU A 513 5.87 -20.03 19.09
N ARG A 514 4.65 -19.52 19.25
CA ARG A 514 3.41 -20.32 19.29
C ARG A 514 3.11 -20.99 17.96
N SER A 515 3.21 -20.23 16.87
CA SER A 515 3.04 -20.76 15.51
C SER A 515 4.05 -21.88 15.25
N PHE A 516 5.32 -21.63 15.56
CA PHE A 516 6.40 -22.59 15.41
C PHE A 516 6.16 -23.85 16.24
N SER A 517 5.75 -23.72 17.51
CA SER A 517 5.49 -24.88 18.39
C SER A 517 4.39 -25.80 17.85
N VAL A 518 3.30 -25.23 17.32
CA VAL A 518 2.23 -26.00 16.67
C VAL A 518 2.73 -26.65 15.38
N LEU A 519 3.47 -25.89 14.56
CA LEU A 519 4.05 -26.39 13.31
C LEU A 519 4.96 -27.59 13.58
N THR A 520 5.88 -27.47 14.54
CA THR A 520 6.80 -28.54 14.94
C THR A 520 6.04 -29.80 15.34
N HIS A 521 5.02 -29.66 16.20
CA HIS A 521 4.23 -30.81 16.66
C HIS A 521 3.46 -31.48 15.53
N ILE A 522 2.87 -30.72 14.61
CA ILE A 522 2.15 -31.29 13.45
C ILE A 522 3.13 -32.00 12.52
N PHE A 523 4.27 -31.37 12.21
CA PHE A 523 5.26 -31.86 11.26
C PHE A 523 5.97 -33.13 11.74
N GLN A 524 6.42 -33.16 13.01
CA GLN A 524 7.14 -34.31 13.56
C GLN A 524 6.27 -35.57 13.69
N ASN A 525 4.94 -35.41 13.78
CA ASN A 525 3.99 -36.52 13.88
C ASN A 525 3.59 -37.13 12.52
N GLN A 526 4.26 -36.77 11.42
CA GLN A 526 3.99 -37.31 10.08
C GLN A 526 5.08 -38.31 9.61
N THR A 527 4.75 -39.10 8.58
CA THR A 527 5.73 -39.97 7.91
C THR A 527 6.76 -39.14 7.13
N ASN A 528 7.93 -39.73 6.83
CA ASN A 528 8.99 -39.04 6.07
C ASN A 528 8.50 -38.52 4.70
N GLN A 529 7.65 -39.28 4.02
CA GLN A 529 7.08 -38.87 2.72
C GLN A 529 6.16 -37.65 2.88
N THR A 530 5.28 -37.68 3.88
CA THR A 530 4.37 -36.55 4.16
C THR A 530 5.14 -35.33 4.65
N GLN A 531 6.21 -35.49 5.44
CA GLN A 531 7.10 -34.40 5.84
C GLN A 531 7.74 -33.71 4.62
N ALA A 532 8.26 -34.48 3.67
CA ALA A 532 8.87 -33.94 2.45
C ALA A 532 7.87 -33.14 1.59
N TRP A 533 6.59 -33.51 1.60
CA TRP A 533 5.53 -32.70 0.97
C TRP A 533 5.18 -31.46 1.79
N LEU A 534 5.06 -31.60 3.12
CA LEU A 534 4.73 -30.48 4.01
C LEU A 534 5.76 -29.36 3.98
N THR A 535 7.04 -29.61 3.68
CA THR A 535 8.03 -28.52 3.53
C THR A 535 7.67 -27.53 2.41
N LYS A 536 6.89 -27.97 1.41
CA LYS A 536 6.46 -27.15 0.28
C LYS A 536 5.23 -26.30 0.62
N VAL A 537 4.34 -26.82 1.47
CA VAL A 537 2.99 -26.27 1.67
C VAL A 537 2.78 -25.68 3.07
N LEU A 538 3.43 -26.20 4.10
CA LEU A 538 3.23 -25.77 5.49
C LEU A 538 4.09 -24.55 5.82
N ARG A 539 3.46 -23.51 6.39
CA ARG A 539 4.11 -22.27 6.82
C ARG A 539 3.65 -21.87 8.22
N GLY A 540 4.55 -21.33 9.02
CA GLY A 540 4.22 -20.69 10.29
C GLY A 540 4.23 -19.18 10.12
N SER A 541 3.18 -18.50 10.57
CA SER A 541 3.07 -17.05 10.57
C SER A 541 2.74 -16.50 11.96
N GLY A 542 3.35 -15.37 12.30
CA GLY A 542 2.99 -14.60 13.49
C GLY A 542 1.76 -13.73 13.23
N TYR A 543 0.81 -13.72 14.15
CA TYR A 543 -0.29 -12.78 14.24
C TYR A 543 0.11 -11.57 15.10
N SER A 544 -0.02 -10.36 14.57
CA SER A 544 0.52 -9.15 15.22
C SER A 544 -0.19 -8.72 16.52
N TYR A 545 0.54 -8.06 17.42
CA TYR A 545 0.07 -7.52 18.72
C TYR A 545 -1.09 -6.52 18.63
N SER A 546 -1.27 -5.86 17.50
CA SER A 546 -2.32 -4.86 17.29
C SER A 546 -3.74 -5.43 17.19
N LYS A 547 -3.91 -6.76 17.25
CA LYS A 547 -5.18 -7.47 17.03
C LYS A 547 -5.81 -7.97 18.33
N LYS A 548 -6.19 -7.06 19.21
CA LYS A 548 -7.11 -7.39 20.31
C LYS A 548 -8.49 -7.65 19.72
N ILE A 549 -9.13 -8.77 20.08
CA ILE A 549 -10.57 -8.91 19.80
C ILE A 549 -11.31 -8.04 20.80
N VAL A 550 -11.81 -6.90 20.33
CA VAL A 550 -12.63 -6.00 21.12
C VAL A 550 -14.08 -6.27 20.77
N PHE A 551 -14.84 -6.82 21.71
CA PHE A 551 -16.30 -6.85 21.62
C PHE A 551 -16.81 -5.70 22.49
N THR A 552 -17.56 -4.77 21.88
CA THR A 552 -18.22 -3.65 22.60
C THR A 552 -17.30 -2.91 23.58
N GLN A 553 -16.15 -2.42 23.10
CA GLN A 553 -15.15 -1.66 23.89
C GLN A 553 -14.42 -2.43 25.00
N THR A 554 -14.62 -3.75 25.12
CA THR A 554 -13.88 -4.60 26.06
C THR A 554 -13.14 -5.74 25.34
N GLU A 555 -11.89 -5.98 25.72
CA GLU A 555 -11.04 -7.02 25.14
C GLU A 555 -11.47 -8.42 25.59
N ASP A 556 -11.68 -9.34 24.63
CA ASP A 556 -11.83 -10.77 24.87
C ASP A 556 -10.43 -11.41 25.01
N ARG A 557 -9.92 -11.37 26.25
CA ARG A 557 -8.57 -11.82 26.63
C ARG A 557 -8.33 -13.31 26.38
N GLU A 558 -9.40 -14.11 26.37
CA GLU A 558 -9.31 -15.54 26.14
C GLU A 558 -8.99 -15.86 24.69
N LYS A 559 -9.71 -15.22 23.75
CA LYS A 559 -9.51 -15.46 22.31
C LYS A 559 -8.16 -15.00 21.80
N SER A 560 -7.53 -14.00 22.42
CA SER A 560 -6.20 -13.54 22.02
C SER A 560 -5.12 -14.63 22.13
N ARG A 561 -5.33 -15.72 22.89
CA ARG A 561 -4.32 -16.77 23.14
C ARG A 561 -4.43 -18.01 22.22
N ARG A 562 -5.21 -17.93 21.15
CA ARG A 562 -5.53 -19.08 20.28
C ARG A 562 -4.49 -19.32 19.18
N VAL A 563 -4.67 -20.41 18.46
CA VAL A 563 -4.04 -20.66 17.15
C VAL A 563 -5.13 -20.83 16.12
N SER A 564 -4.89 -20.31 14.92
CA SER A 564 -5.77 -20.49 13.78
C SER A 564 -4.99 -20.98 12.58
N PHE A 565 -5.64 -21.77 11.74
CA PHE A 565 -5.10 -22.28 10.49
C PHE A 565 -5.76 -21.56 9.33
N LYS A 566 -5.03 -21.36 8.24
CA LYS A 566 -5.56 -20.82 6.99
C LYS A 566 -5.09 -21.69 5.84
N ILE A 567 -6.03 -22.19 5.05
CA ILE A 567 -5.74 -22.92 3.82
C ILE A 567 -5.86 -21.94 2.65
N ILE A 568 -4.82 -21.91 1.82
CA ILE A 568 -4.75 -21.08 0.61
C ILE A 568 -4.76 -22.04 -0.58
N LEU A 569 -5.70 -21.82 -1.51
CA LEU A 569 -5.87 -22.65 -2.70
C LEU A 569 -5.11 -22.04 -3.89
N GLN A 570 -4.58 -22.88 -4.78
CA GLN A 570 -3.99 -22.45 -6.04
C GLN A 570 -5.08 -21.91 -6.98
N ASN A 571 -4.82 -20.79 -7.65
CA ASN A 571 -5.75 -20.17 -8.59
C ASN A 571 -5.68 -20.71 -10.03
N LYS A 572 -5.05 -21.86 -10.26
CA LYS A 572 -5.01 -22.44 -11.61
C LYS A 572 -6.31 -23.18 -11.92
N GLU A 573 -7.01 -22.72 -12.96
CA GLU A 573 -7.83 -23.63 -13.77
C GLU A 573 -6.88 -24.71 -14.29
N VAL A 574 -7.08 -25.93 -13.82
CA VAL A 574 -6.47 -27.10 -14.45
C VAL A 574 -7.29 -27.31 -15.72
N GLU A 575 -6.66 -27.11 -16.87
CA GLU A 575 -7.22 -27.44 -18.20
C GLU A 575 -7.84 -28.84 -18.25
#